data_AF-A0A1H6XGA8-F1
#
_entry.id   AF-A0A1H6XGA8-F1
#
_cell.length_a   1.000
_cell.length_b   1.000
_cell.length_c   1.000
_cell.angle_alpha   90.00
_cell.angle_beta   90.00
_cell.angle_gamma   90.00
#
_symmetry.space_group_name_H-M   'P 1'
#
loop_
_entity.id
_entity.type
_entity.pdbx_description
1 polymer ?
#
loop_
_entity_poly.entity_id
_entity_poly.type
_entity_poly.pdbx_seq_one_letter_code
_entity_poly.pdbx_strand_id
1 'polypeptide(L)'
;MLFIATLFVATTSIANAQEIKTNEAPQTTSLETLVTEQKNIENAQQLEASKLQNDLDAAKQLEQEQKIAEAQHKADLQAQKQIEKENKAELKRQKEILKSQKRVAKQTVRLQKAQDKYNSRNGKYVQLKAAGKLTPIDELKTKSQLLDLQTDIKKQEIELKRVTMEFETLTK
;
A
#
# COMPACT_ATOMS: atom_id res chain seq x y z
N MET A 1 -18.43 36.67 18.47
CA MET A 1 -18.52 37.85 19.35
C MET A 1 -17.14 38.15 19.91
N LEU A 2 -16.83 39.44 20.09
CA LEU A 2 -15.64 40.07 20.68
C LEU A 2 -14.44 40.44 19.78
N PHE A 3 -14.60 41.67 19.25
CA PHE A 3 -13.70 42.83 19.29
C PHE A 3 -12.32 42.83 18.60
N ILE A 4 -12.33 43.56 17.48
CA ILE A 4 -11.27 44.32 16.83
C ILE A 4 -10.62 45.31 17.82
N ALA A 5 -9.29 45.46 17.77
CA ALA A 5 -8.58 46.59 18.34
C ALA A 5 -7.54 47.13 17.33
N THR A 6 -8.02 48.00 16.44
CA THR A 6 -7.20 48.93 15.67
C THR A 6 -6.67 50.02 16.62
N LEU A 7 -5.35 50.15 16.75
CA LEU A 7 -4.75 51.30 17.42
C LEU A 7 -4.33 52.33 16.37
N PHE A 8 -5.11 53.40 16.29
CA PHE A 8 -4.79 54.66 15.63
C PHE A 8 -4.38 55.65 16.73
N VAL A 9 -3.19 56.22 16.65
CA VAL A 9 -2.78 57.38 17.47
C VAL A 9 -2.02 58.30 16.50
N ALA A 10 -2.73 59.23 15.85
CA ALA A 10 -3.04 60.58 16.32
C ALA A 10 -1.82 61.50 16.31
N THR A 11 -1.85 62.39 15.31
CA THR A 11 -1.03 63.57 15.09
C THR A 11 -1.22 64.60 16.20
N THR A 12 -0.14 65.25 16.61
CA THR A 12 -0.20 66.57 17.27
C THR A 12 0.82 67.51 16.67
N SER A 13 0.33 68.50 15.93
CA SER A 13 1.05 69.69 15.50
C SER A 13 1.27 70.63 16.68
N ILE A 14 2.47 71.19 16.81
CA ILE A 14 2.69 72.47 17.51
C ILE A 14 3.52 73.36 16.59
N ALA A 15 3.06 74.61 16.53
CA ALA A 15 3.43 75.69 15.63
C ALA A 15 4.63 76.52 16.10
N ASN A 16 5.00 77.48 15.24
CA ASN A 16 5.78 78.70 15.44
C ASN A 16 7.31 78.58 15.39
N ALA A 17 7.94 79.15 14.36
CA ALA A 17 8.25 80.58 14.35
C ALA A 17 8.82 80.99 12.98
N GLN A 18 8.25 82.04 12.39
CA GLN A 18 8.90 82.81 11.34
C GLN A 18 10.03 83.62 11.99
N GLU A 19 11.25 83.51 11.46
CA GLU A 19 12.21 84.60 11.50
C GLU A 19 12.86 84.76 10.13
N ILE A 20 12.60 85.91 9.54
CA ILE A 20 13.20 86.42 8.31
C ILE A 20 14.62 86.87 8.67
N LYS A 21 15.64 86.17 8.19
CA LYS A 21 16.97 86.74 8.01
C LYS A 21 17.41 86.55 6.57
N THR A 22 17.19 87.61 5.81
CA THR A 22 17.91 87.95 4.59
C THR A 22 19.41 87.80 4.81
N ASN A 23 20.03 86.90 4.07
CA ASN A 23 21.44 86.99 3.70
C ASN A 23 21.57 86.63 2.23
N GLU A 24 22.17 87.56 1.50
CA GLU A 24 22.42 87.52 0.07
C GLU A 24 23.49 86.48 -0.30
N ALA A 25 23.18 85.65 -1.30
CA ALA A 25 24.03 85.00 -2.32
C ALA A 25 25.24 84.12 -1.88
N PRO A 26 25.59 83.02 -2.61
CA PRO A 26 25.59 82.95 -4.07
C PRO A 26 24.99 81.67 -4.69
N GLN A 27 24.96 81.74 -6.02
CA GLN A 27 24.67 80.79 -7.07
C GLN A 27 24.95 79.29 -6.84
N THR A 28 24.26 78.50 -7.67
CA THR A 28 24.50 77.12 -8.12
C THR A 28 24.24 75.98 -7.14
N THR A 29 23.10 75.31 -7.30
CA THR A 29 22.93 73.87 -6.99
C THR A 29 21.73 73.34 -7.76
N SER A 30 21.71 73.51 -9.09
CA SER A 30 20.75 72.80 -9.95
C SER A 30 21.35 71.50 -10.51
N LEU A 31 22.68 71.38 -10.58
CA LEU A 31 23.36 70.20 -11.14
C LEU A 31 23.70 69.14 -10.09
N GLU A 32 24.15 69.51 -8.89
CA GLU A 32 24.50 68.53 -7.84
C GLU A 32 23.26 67.80 -7.29
N THR A 33 22.14 68.52 -7.14
CA THR A 33 20.83 67.96 -6.75
C THR A 33 20.27 67.02 -7.82
N LEU A 34 20.31 67.42 -9.10
CA LEU A 34 19.93 66.56 -10.23
C LEU A 34 20.84 65.32 -10.34
N VAL A 35 22.15 65.46 -10.12
CA VAL A 35 23.10 64.33 -10.14
C VAL A 35 22.82 63.37 -8.97
N THR A 36 22.52 63.88 -7.77
CA THR A 36 22.12 63.02 -6.64
C THR A 36 20.77 62.33 -6.85
N GLU A 37 19.77 63.00 -7.43
CA GLU A 37 18.50 62.37 -7.79
C GLU A 37 18.69 61.29 -8.85
N GLN A 38 19.50 61.55 -9.88
CA GLN A 38 19.77 60.59 -10.94
C GLN A 38 20.50 59.34 -10.41
N LYS A 39 21.44 59.52 -9.48
CA LYS A 39 22.12 58.42 -8.77
C LYS A 39 21.17 57.62 -7.86
N ASN A 40 20.21 58.31 -7.24
CA ASN A 40 19.18 57.66 -6.41
C ASN A 40 18.18 56.87 -7.26
N ILE A 41 17.83 57.35 -8.45
CA ILE A 41 16.99 56.64 -9.42
C ILE A 41 17.72 55.39 -9.96
N GLU A 42 19.01 55.50 -10.31
CA GLU A 42 19.81 54.33 -10.70
C GLU A 42 19.91 53.29 -9.59
N ASN A 43 20.15 53.72 -8.34
CA ASN A 43 20.16 52.81 -7.19
C ASN A 43 18.79 52.15 -6.96
N ALA A 44 17.69 52.89 -7.14
CA ALA A 44 16.34 52.34 -7.04
C ALA A 44 16.06 51.30 -8.14
N GLN A 45 16.50 51.56 -9.37
CA GLN A 45 16.39 50.63 -10.50
C GLN A 45 17.26 49.39 -10.29
N GLN A 46 18.48 49.52 -9.76
CA GLN A 46 19.34 48.38 -9.41
C GLN A 46 18.75 47.55 -8.27
N LEU A 47 18.13 48.19 -7.27
CA LEU A 47 17.44 47.51 -6.18
C LEU A 47 16.20 46.76 -6.67
N GLU A 48 15.43 47.35 -7.58
CA GLU A 48 14.27 46.71 -8.21
C GLU A 48 14.68 45.54 -9.10
N ALA A 49 15.72 45.71 -9.92
CA ALA A 49 16.28 44.64 -10.74
C ALA A 49 16.80 43.47 -9.87
N SER A 50 17.43 43.77 -8.74
CA SER A 50 17.91 42.76 -7.79
C SER A 50 16.77 42.01 -7.10
N LYS A 51 15.67 42.70 -6.76
CA LYS A 51 14.45 42.05 -6.23
C LYS A 51 13.82 41.14 -7.27
N LEU A 52 13.69 41.62 -8.51
CA LEU A 52 13.11 40.85 -9.61
C LEU A 52 13.93 39.59 -9.93
N GLN A 53 15.26 39.69 -9.85
CA GLN A 53 16.17 38.55 -10.02
C GLN A 53 16.01 37.53 -8.89
N ASN A 54 15.93 37.98 -7.62
CA ASN A 54 15.66 37.12 -6.48
C ASN A 54 14.30 36.40 -6.61
N ASP A 55 13.25 37.11 -7.05
CA ASP A 55 11.92 36.53 -7.26
C ASP A 55 11.94 35.48 -8.38
N LEU A 56 12.69 35.73 -9.46
CA LEU A 56 12.85 34.80 -10.58
C LEU A 56 13.62 33.54 -10.16
N ASP A 57 14.68 33.69 -9.37
CA ASP A 57 15.47 32.56 -8.88
C ASP A 57 14.70 31.75 -7.83
N ALA A 58 13.89 32.41 -6.98
CA ALA A 58 12.95 31.75 -6.08
C ALA A 58 11.88 30.97 -6.84
N ALA A 59 11.31 31.54 -7.90
CA ALA A 59 10.33 30.85 -8.75
C ALA A 59 10.92 29.60 -9.44
N LYS A 60 12.17 29.68 -9.92
CA LYS A 60 12.88 28.52 -10.49
C LYS A 60 13.12 27.43 -9.45
N GLN A 61 13.53 27.79 -8.24
CA GLN A 61 13.71 26.82 -7.15
C GLN A 61 12.40 26.10 -6.82
N LEU A 62 11.29 26.85 -6.75
CA LEU A 62 9.96 26.31 -6.47
C LEU A 62 9.48 25.37 -7.58
N GLU A 63 9.71 25.72 -8.85
CA GLU A 63 9.41 24.83 -9.99
C GLU A 63 10.26 23.53 -9.93
N GLN A 64 11.52 23.64 -9.54
CA GLN A 64 12.41 22.49 -9.40
C GLN A 64 11.97 21.57 -8.24
N GLU A 65 11.60 22.15 -7.10
CA GLU A 65 11.02 21.45 -5.96
C GLU A 65 9.72 20.73 -6.33
N GLN A 66 8.83 21.39 -7.07
CA GLN A 66 7.59 20.79 -7.56
C GLN A 66 7.86 19.60 -8.48
N LYS A 67 8.82 19.71 -9.41
CA LYS A 67 9.22 18.59 -10.28
C LYS A 67 9.78 17.42 -9.48
N ILE A 68 10.58 17.69 -8.44
CA ILE A 68 11.12 16.65 -7.55
C ILE A 68 9.99 15.99 -6.76
N ALA A 69 9.08 16.78 -6.19
CA ALA A 69 7.94 16.28 -5.43
C ALA A 69 6.97 15.45 -6.29
N GLU A 70 6.66 15.90 -7.52
CA GLU A 70 5.86 15.12 -8.48
C GLU A 70 6.55 13.81 -8.88
N ALA A 71 7.86 13.85 -9.12
CA ALA A 71 8.64 12.66 -9.43
C ALA A 71 8.64 11.66 -8.26
N GLN A 72 8.83 12.14 -7.03
CA GLN A 72 8.75 11.34 -5.81
C GLN A 72 7.35 10.74 -5.62
N HIS A 73 6.29 11.56 -5.70
CA HIS A 73 4.91 11.09 -5.57
C HIS A 73 4.55 10.03 -6.62
N LYS A 74 5.01 10.21 -7.87
CA LYS A 74 4.81 9.22 -8.94
C LYS A 74 5.56 7.91 -8.64
N ALA A 75 6.79 7.99 -8.13
CA ALA A 75 7.58 6.83 -7.73
C ALA A 75 6.92 6.08 -6.57
N ASP A 76 6.44 6.80 -5.55
CA ASP A 76 5.74 6.24 -4.40
C ASP A 76 4.45 5.54 -4.81
N LEU A 77 3.67 6.14 -5.71
CA LEU A 77 2.44 5.52 -6.23
C LEU A 77 2.73 4.24 -7.02
N GLN A 78 3.84 4.21 -7.79
CA GLN A 78 4.26 3.00 -8.49
C GLN A 78 4.71 1.91 -7.52
N ALA A 79 5.48 2.26 -6.48
CA ALA A 79 5.89 1.35 -5.43
C ALA A 79 4.69 0.78 -4.68
N GLN A 80 3.72 1.62 -4.29
CA GLN A 80 2.48 1.17 -3.65
C GLN A 80 1.67 0.21 -4.54
N LYS A 81 1.52 0.53 -5.84
CA LYS A 81 0.83 -0.36 -6.78
C LYS A 81 1.52 -1.72 -6.92
N GLN A 82 2.85 -1.73 -6.87
CA GLN A 82 3.62 -2.97 -6.96
C GLN A 82 3.44 -3.81 -5.69
N ILE A 83 3.53 -3.19 -4.52
CA ILE A 83 3.28 -3.83 -3.22
C ILE A 83 1.84 -4.38 -3.17
N GLU A 84 0.83 -3.64 -3.63
CA GLU A 84 -0.55 -4.10 -3.66
C GLU A 84 -0.73 -5.33 -4.57
N LYS A 85 -0.09 -5.32 -5.76
CA LYS A 85 -0.12 -6.46 -6.68
C LYS A 85 0.53 -7.70 -6.06
N GLU A 86 1.68 -7.54 -5.43
CA GLU A 86 2.41 -8.63 -4.75
C GLU A 86 1.58 -9.19 -3.58
N ASN A 87 1.05 -8.33 -2.72
CA ASN A 87 0.17 -8.73 -1.63
C ASN A 87 -1.08 -9.46 -2.12
N LYS A 88 -1.68 -9.01 -3.22
CA LYS A 88 -2.85 -9.66 -3.83
C LYS A 88 -2.49 -11.02 -4.43
N ALA A 89 -1.33 -11.15 -5.06
CA ALA A 89 -0.84 -12.42 -5.59
C ALA A 89 -0.57 -13.42 -4.46
N GLU A 90 0.08 -12.96 -3.39
CA GLU A 90 0.37 -13.75 -2.19
C GLU A 90 -0.91 -14.21 -1.50
N LEU A 91 -1.88 -13.31 -1.32
CA LEU A 91 -3.18 -13.67 -0.74
C LEU A 91 -3.93 -14.72 -1.58
N LYS A 92 -3.83 -14.65 -2.92
CA LYS A 92 -4.40 -15.67 -3.80
C LYS A 92 -3.69 -17.01 -3.63
N ARG A 93 -2.36 -17.01 -3.59
CA ARG A 93 -1.54 -18.21 -3.36
C ARG A 93 -1.91 -18.88 -2.04
N GLN A 94 -1.99 -18.12 -0.95
CA GLN A 94 -2.40 -18.62 0.37
C GLN A 94 -3.80 -19.22 0.35
N LYS A 95 -4.76 -18.59 -0.33
CA LYS A 95 -6.12 -19.12 -0.49
C LYS A 95 -6.14 -20.45 -1.24
N GLU A 96 -5.30 -20.62 -2.26
CA GLU A 96 -5.19 -21.87 -3.01
C GLU A 96 -4.55 -22.98 -2.17
N ILE A 97 -3.48 -22.67 -1.43
CA ILE A 97 -2.84 -23.59 -0.48
C ILE A 97 -3.88 -24.07 0.55
N LEU A 98 -4.64 -23.17 1.18
CA LEU A 98 -5.68 -23.54 2.15
C LEU A 98 -6.78 -24.41 1.55
N LYS A 99 -7.22 -24.12 0.31
CA LYS A 99 -8.21 -24.94 -0.39
C LYS A 99 -7.66 -26.34 -0.66
N SER A 100 -6.42 -26.44 -1.10
CA SER A 100 -5.77 -27.72 -1.38
C SER A 100 -5.55 -28.54 -0.10
N GLN A 101 -5.08 -27.91 0.99
CA GLN A 101 -4.97 -28.53 2.30
C GLN A 101 -6.30 -29.12 2.79
N LYS A 102 -7.42 -28.39 2.63
CA LYS A 102 -8.76 -28.89 2.96
C LYS A 102 -9.17 -30.10 2.11
N ARG A 103 -8.76 -30.16 0.84
CA ARG A 103 -9.02 -31.31 -0.04
C ARG A 103 -8.26 -32.54 0.46
N VAL A 104 -6.98 -32.40 0.80
CA VAL A 104 -6.17 -33.47 1.39
C VAL A 104 -6.85 -34.00 2.64
N ALA A 105 -7.17 -33.13 3.60
CA ALA A 105 -7.83 -33.53 4.84
C ALA A 105 -9.17 -34.27 4.60
N LYS A 106 -10.02 -33.76 3.70
CA LYS A 106 -11.28 -34.40 3.33
C LYS A 106 -11.07 -35.78 2.71
N GLN A 107 -10.04 -35.93 1.88
CA GLN A 107 -9.73 -37.18 1.21
C GLN A 107 -9.13 -38.21 2.19
N THR A 108 -8.30 -37.78 3.14
CA THR A 108 -7.83 -38.63 4.26
C THR A 108 -9.00 -39.18 5.06
N VAL A 109 -9.98 -38.35 5.41
CA VAL A 109 -11.19 -38.80 6.14
C VAL A 109 -12.00 -39.80 5.31
N ARG A 110 -12.07 -39.66 3.98
CA ARG A 110 -12.75 -40.63 3.11
C ARG A 110 -12.03 -41.97 3.08
N LEU A 111 -10.70 -41.95 2.98
CA LEU A 111 -9.88 -43.16 3.04
C LEU A 111 -10.09 -43.89 4.37
N GLN A 112 -10.04 -43.16 5.50
CA GLN A 112 -10.30 -43.74 6.81
C GLN A 112 -11.68 -44.40 6.89
N LYS A 113 -12.74 -43.71 6.41
CA LYS A 113 -14.09 -44.28 6.38
C LYS A 113 -14.20 -45.54 5.52
N ALA A 114 -13.47 -45.62 4.42
CA ALA A 114 -13.44 -46.82 3.58
C ALA A 114 -12.74 -47.99 4.31
N GLN A 115 -11.62 -47.71 4.97
CA GLN A 115 -10.90 -48.67 5.81
C GLN A 115 -11.76 -49.17 6.98
N ASP A 116 -12.46 -48.28 7.68
CA ASP A 116 -13.34 -48.65 8.79
C ASP A 116 -14.49 -49.56 8.34
N LYS A 117 -15.10 -49.29 7.18
CA LYS A 117 -16.14 -50.16 6.59
C LYS A 117 -15.60 -51.54 6.26
N TYR A 118 -14.43 -51.61 5.62
CA TYR A 118 -13.76 -52.88 5.33
C TYR A 118 -13.47 -53.65 6.61
N ASN A 119 -12.83 -53.01 7.60
CA ASN A 119 -12.46 -53.62 8.86
C ASN A 119 -13.69 -54.14 9.64
N SER A 120 -14.77 -53.35 9.68
CA SER A 120 -16.02 -53.77 10.31
C SER A 120 -16.62 -55.01 9.63
N ARG A 121 -16.67 -55.03 8.29
CA ARG A 121 -17.19 -56.17 7.53
C ARG A 121 -16.30 -57.39 7.66
N ASN A 122 -14.99 -57.20 7.57
CA ASN A 122 -13.99 -58.27 7.65
C ASN A 122 -13.97 -58.90 9.05
N GLY A 123 -14.06 -58.09 10.11
CA GLY A 123 -14.17 -58.57 11.48
C GLY A 123 -15.40 -59.46 11.69
N LYS A 124 -16.57 -59.04 11.19
CA LYS A 124 -17.79 -59.86 11.23
C LYS A 124 -17.64 -61.16 10.43
N TYR A 125 -17.06 -61.09 9.24
CA TYR A 125 -16.80 -62.26 8.40
C TYR A 125 -15.89 -63.27 9.10
N VAL A 126 -14.75 -62.82 9.65
CA VAL A 126 -13.80 -63.67 10.38
C VAL A 126 -14.47 -64.32 11.59
N GLN A 127 -15.26 -63.56 12.36
CA GLN A 127 -15.98 -64.07 13.52
C GLN A 127 -17.03 -65.14 13.13
N LEU A 128 -17.84 -64.88 12.10
CA LEU A 128 -18.85 -65.84 11.64
C LEU A 128 -18.22 -67.09 11.04
N LYS A 129 -17.08 -66.94 10.35
CA LYS A 129 -16.33 -68.06 9.75
C LYS A 129 -15.73 -68.95 10.84
N ALA A 130 -15.09 -68.35 11.84
CA ALA A 130 -14.54 -69.08 12.98
C ALA A 130 -15.63 -69.81 13.78
N ALA A 131 -16.84 -69.24 13.85
CA ALA A 131 -17.98 -69.86 14.52
C ALA A 131 -18.68 -70.95 13.67
N GLY A 132 -18.25 -71.21 12.44
CA GLY A 132 -18.91 -72.18 11.54
C GLY A 132 -20.33 -71.77 11.12
N LYS A 133 -20.69 -70.48 11.23
CA LYS A 133 -22.05 -69.95 10.99
C LYS A 133 -22.27 -69.45 9.57
N LEU A 134 -21.31 -69.61 8.67
CA LEU A 134 -21.39 -69.18 7.27
C LEU A 134 -21.70 -70.37 6.37
N THR A 135 -22.73 -70.23 5.53
CA THR A 135 -22.93 -71.15 4.41
C THR A 135 -21.91 -70.85 3.30
N PRO A 136 -21.64 -71.79 2.38
CA PRO A 136 -20.75 -71.53 1.24
C PRO A 136 -21.19 -70.33 0.39
N ILE A 137 -22.50 -70.14 0.22
CA ILE A 137 -23.06 -69.01 -0.54
C ILE A 137 -22.82 -67.68 0.20
N ASP A 138 -23.02 -67.66 1.52
CA ASP A 138 -22.79 -66.46 2.33
C ASP A 138 -21.30 -66.10 2.39
N GLU A 139 -20.41 -67.10 2.41
CA GLU A 139 -18.96 -66.89 2.34
C GLU A 139 -18.58 -66.22 1.01
N LEU A 140 -19.07 -66.72 -0.13
CA LEU A 140 -18.82 -66.11 -1.44
C LEU A 140 -19.36 -64.68 -1.52
N LYS A 141 -20.60 -64.45 -1.07
CA LYS A 141 -21.22 -63.12 -1.05
C LYS A 141 -20.41 -62.13 -0.22
N THR A 142 -19.97 -62.55 0.97
CA THR A 142 -19.19 -61.70 1.86
C THR A 142 -17.80 -61.41 1.31
N LYS A 143 -17.13 -62.41 0.71
CA LYS A 143 -15.85 -62.20 0.00
C LYS A 143 -15.97 -61.21 -1.15
N SER A 144 -17.03 -61.31 -1.96
CA SER A 144 -17.30 -60.35 -3.04
C SER A 144 -17.41 -58.92 -2.50
N GLN A 145 -18.18 -58.73 -1.43
CA GLN A 145 -18.33 -57.41 -0.81
C GLN A 145 -17.02 -56.87 -0.21
N LEU A 146 -16.20 -57.75 0.37
CA LEU A 146 -14.87 -57.37 0.88
C LEU A 146 -13.94 -56.94 -0.26
N LEU A 147 -14.02 -57.60 -1.42
CA LEU A 147 -13.27 -57.22 -2.62
C LEU A 147 -13.70 -55.84 -3.15
N ASP A 148 -15.00 -55.56 -3.16
CA ASP A 148 -15.53 -54.25 -3.55
C ASP A 148 -15.03 -53.14 -2.61
N LEU A 149 -15.08 -53.38 -1.29
CA LEU A 149 -14.57 -52.44 -0.29
C LEU A 149 -13.05 -52.24 -0.40
N GLN A 150 -12.29 -53.30 -0.67
CA GLN A 150 -10.85 -53.19 -0.90
C GLN A 150 -10.52 -52.39 -2.16
N THR A 151 -11.35 -52.53 -3.20
CA THR A 151 -11.23 -51.73 -4.42
C THR A 151 -11.55 -50.25 -4.15
N ASP A 152 -12.57 -49.96 -3.33
CA ASP A 152 -12.87 -48.59 -2.91
C ASP A 152 -11.70 -47.98 -2.12
N ILE A 153 -11.10 -48.71 -1.17
CA ILE A 153 -9.91 -48.26 -0.44
C ILE A 153 -8.79 -47.86 -1.41
N LYS A 154 -8.44 -48.73 -2.37
CA LYS A 154 -7.41 -48.44 -3.37
C LYS A 154 -7.73 -47.19 -4.20
N LYS A 155 -9.00 -47.00 -4.58
CA LYS A 155 -9.43 -45.77 -5.27
C LYS A 155 -9.21 -44.53 -4.40
N GLN A 156 -9.57 -44.60 -3.11
CA GLN A 156 -9.36 -43.49 -2.18
C GLN A 156 -7.87 -43.21 -1.93
N GLU A 157 -7.01 -44.23 -1.90
CA GLU A 157 -5.54 -44.09 -1.77
C GLU A 157 -4.91 -43.39 -2.97
N ILE A 158 -5.29 -43.80 -4.19
CA ILE A 158 -4.82 -43.17 -5.43
C ILE A 158 -5.25 -41.70 -5.45
N GLU A 159 -6.50 -41.44 -5.12
CA GLU A 159 -7.04 -40.08 -5.08
C GLU A 159 -6.35 -39.23 -3.99
N LEU A 160 -6.07 -39.80 -2.81
CA LEU A 160 -5.30 -39.12 -1.77
C LEU A 160 -3.90 -38.76 -2.28
N LYS A 161 -3.21 -39.70 -2.93
CA LYS A 161 -1.89 -39.43 -3.52
C LYS A 161 -1.95 -38.31 -4.56
N ARG A 162 -2.98 -38.31 -5.42
CA ARG A 162 -3.20 -37.25 -6.42
C ARG A 162 -3.34 -35.88 -5.76
N VAL A 163 -4.25 -35.74 -4.78
CA VAL A 163 -4.47 -34.44 -4.11
C VAL A 163 -3.30 -34.00 -3.26
N THR A 164 -2.52 -34.93 -2.69
CA THR A 164 -1.29 -34.61 -1.95
C THR A 164 -0.22 -34.08 -2.90
N MET A 165 -0.03 -34.69 -4.07
CA MET A 165 0.90 -34.16 -5.08
C MET A 165 0.48 -32.76 -5.55
N GLU A 166 -0.81 -32.52 -5.79
CA GLU A 166 -1.34 -31.18 -6.12
C GLU A 166 -1.12 -30.15 -5.01
N PHE A 167 -1.12 -30.57 -3.74
CA PHE A 167 -0.79 -29.70 -2.62
C PHE A 167 0.71 -29.39 -2.58
N GLU A 168 1.56 -30.41 -2.72
CA GLU A 168 3.02 -30.26 -2.72
C GLU A 168 3.51 -29.33 -3.83
N THR A 169 2.91 -29.38 -5.02
CA THR A 169 3.28 -28.48 -6.13
C THR A 169 2.92 -27.02 -5.86
N LEU A 170 1.91 -26.74 -5.03
CA LEU A 170 1.53 -25.37 -4.65
C LEU A 170 2.42 -24.79 -3.55
N THR A 171 3.00 -25.66 -2.72
CA THR A 171 3.84 -25.29 -1.56
C THR A 171 5.34 -25.29 -1.84
N LYS A 172 5.78 -25.89 -2.95
CA LYS A 172 7.16 -25.75 -3.46
C LYS A 172 7.37 -24.36 -4.08
#